data_AF-A0ABC8U3E9-F1
#
_entry.id   AF-A0ABC8U3E9-F1
#
_cell.length_a   1.000
_cell.length_b   1.000
_cell.length_c   1.000
_cell.angle_alpha   90.00
_cell.angle_beta   90.00
_cell.angle_gamma   90.00
#
_symmetry.space_group_name_H-M   'P 1'
#
loop_
_entity.id
_entity.type
_entity.pdbx_description
1 polymer ?
#
loop_
_entity_poly.entity_id
_entity_poly.type
_entity_poly.pdbx_seq_one_letter_code
_entity_poly.pdbx_strand_id
1 'polypeptide(L)'
;MAKKPVKYSVVDAFTDSPFKGNPAAVCLLEEERDEEWLLAVAREFNISETCYLTRITDSESESHDLPNGTITTPRFRLRWFTPVAEVNLCGHATLAAAHILFTSDLINADEVEFSTLSGILTAKRVSKAKKLDSSSLQNGEAQGSFFIELDFPVVSTIDFNCAEVAAISKSLNGASVLDIKKTATSSCANN
;
A
#
# COMPACT_ATOMS: atom_id res chain seq x y z
N MET A 1 -10.30 -7.76 -31.60
CA MET A 1 -10.24 -8.53 -30.32
C MET A 1 -11.34 -8.01 -29.41
N ALA A 2 -12.09 -8.88 -28.74
CA ALA A 2 -13.09 -8.44 -27.77
C ALA A 2 -12.38 -7.78 -26.59
N LYS A 3 -12.82 -6.58 -26.17
CA LYS A 3 -12.27 -5.92 -24.99
C LYS A 3 -12.66 -6.73 -23.76
N LYS A 4 -11.69 -7.24 -23.00
CA LYS A 4 -11.95 -7.94 -21.74
C LYS A 4 -12.44 -6.93 -20.70
N PRO A 5 -13.50 -7.26 -19.93
CA PRO A 5 -13.96 -6.40 -18.85
C PRO A 5 -12.92 -6.34 -17.72
N VAL A 6 -12.78 -5.18 -17.09
CA VAL A 6 -11.94 -4.99 -15.91
C VAL A 6 -12.83 -4.99 -14.67
N LYS A 7 -12.49 -5.82 -13.69
CA LYS A 7 -13.17 -5.80 -12.39
C LYS A 7 -12.59 -4.68 -11.56
N TYR A 8 -13.46 -3.91 -10.91
CA TYR A 8 -13.06 -2.87 -10.00
C TYR A 8 -13.94 -2.84 -8.76
N SER A 9 -13.41 -2.27 -7.68
CA SER A 9 -14.13 -1.93 -6.46
C SER A 9 -13.80 -0.50 -6.06
N VAL A 10 -14.76 0.24 -5.52
CA VAL A 10 -14.49 1.52 -4.85
C VAL A 10 -14.50 1.26 -3.35
N VAL A 11 -13.41 1.63 -2.68
CA VAL A 11 -13.22 1.38 -1.26
C VAL A 11 -12.97 2.70 -0.53
N ASP A 12 -13.76 2.94 0.49
CA ASP A 12 -13.59 4.05 1.43
C ASP A 12 -12.57 3.67 2.50
N ALA A 13 -11.32 4.11 2.36
CA ALA A 13 -10.25 3.81 3.30
C ALA A 13 -10.41 4.58 4.62
N PHE A 14 -9.90 3.99 5.72
CA PHE A 14 -9.97 4.55 7.09
C PHE A 14 -11.38 4.76 7.65
N THR A 15 -12.35 3.98 7.17
CA THR A 15 -13.71 4.00 7.72
C THR A 15 -14.35 2.61 7.70
N ASP A 16 -15.37 2.42 8.53
CA ASP A 16 -16.26 1.26 8.57
C ASP A 16 -17.65 1.57 7.96
N SER A 17 -17.84 2.79 7.45
CA SER A 17 -19.12 3.31 6.99
C SER A 17 -18.97 3.87 5.58
N PRO A 18 -19.87 3.56 4.63
CA PRO A 18 -19.85 4.17 3.30
C PRO A 18 -19.92 5.70 3.35
N PHE A 19 -19.34 6.34 2.32
CA PHE A 19 -19.33 7.79 2.13
C PHE A 19 -18.55 8.57 3.20
N LYS A 20 -17.60 7.91 3.86
CA LYS A 20 -16.66 8.50 4.81
C LYS A 20 -15.23 8.09 4.45
N GLY A 21 -14.23 8.58 5.19
CA GLY A 21 -12.85 8.21 4.92
C GLY A 21 -12.34 8.78 3.61
N ASN A 22 -11.42 8.06 2.94
CA ASN A 22 -10.85 8.49 1.66
C ASN A 22 -11.10 7.43 0.57
N PRO A 23 -11.90 7.73 -0.47
CA PRO A 23 -12.23 6.77 -1.51
C PRO A 23 -11.05 6.50 -2.44
N ALA A 24 -10.85 5.23 -2.78
CA ALA A 24 -9.94 4.79 -3.84
C ALA A 24 -10.62 3.75 -4.74
N ALA A 25 -10.40 3.85 -6.04
CA ALA A 25 -10.83 2.83 -7.01
C ALA A 25 -9.72 1.79 -7.15
N VAL A 26 -10.05 0.51 -6.97
CA VAL A 26 -9.13 -0.61 -7.05
C VAL A 26 -9.48 -1.43 -8.28
N CYS A 27 -8.64 -1.37 -9.31
CA CYS A 27 -8.80 -2.09 -10.57
C CYS A 27 -7.94 -3.35 -10.59
N LEU A 28 -8.55 -4.50 -10.86
CA LEU A 28 -7.87 -5.80 -11.01
C LEU A 28 -7.61 -6.09 -12.48
N LEU A 29 -6.35 -6.11 -12.86
CA LEU A 29 -5.91 -6.32 -14.23
C LEU A 29 -5.37 -7.74 -14.43
N GLU A 30 -5.78 -8.39 -15.52
CA GLU A 30 -5.20 -9.68 -15.95
C GLU A 30 -3.81 -9.50 -16.58
N GLU A 31 -3.57 -8.34 -17.18
CA GLU A 31 -2.35 -7.97 -17.90
C GLU A 31 -2.09 -6.47 -17.69
N GLU A 32 -0.83 -6.06 -17.81
CA GLU A 32 -0.52 -4.64 -17.74
C GLU A 32 -1.19 -3.83 -18.85
N ARG A 33 -1.49 -2.57 -18.52
CA ARG A 33 -1.99 -1.58 -19.46
C ARG A 33 -0.97 -0.46 -19.57
N ASP A 34 -0.93 0.17 -20.74
CA ASP A 34 -0.12 1.35 -20.95
C ASP A 34 -0.59 2.52 -20.07
N GLU A 35 0.31 3.48 -19.86
CA GLU A 35 0.07 4.64 -19.00
C GLU A 35 -1.10 5.51 -19.50
N GLU A 36 -1.28 5.62 -20.82
CA GLU A 36 -2.37 6.42 -21.40
C GLU A 36 -3.73 5.84 -20.99
N TRP A 37 -3.89 4.51 -21.06
CA TRP A 37 -5.10 3.82 -20.63
C TRP A 37 -5.32 3.96 -19.13
N LEU A 38 -4.28 3.74 -18.31
CA LEU A 38 -4.36 3.86 -16.86
C LEU A 38 -4.75 5.28 -16.43
N LEU A 39 -4.19 6.30 -17.08
CA LEU A 39 -4.54 7.68 -16.80
C LEU A 39 -5.96 8.02 -17.27
N ALA A 40 -6.40 7.48 -18.41
CA ALA A 40 -7.76 7.67 -18.91
C ALA A 40 -8.81 7.09 -17.95
N VAL A 41 -8.57 5.89 -17.41
CA VAL A 41 -9.48 5.27 -16.43
C VAL A 41 -9.47 6.02 -15.10
N ALA A 42 -8.31 6.48 -14.63
CA ALA A 42 -8.24 7.28 -13.40
C ALA A 42 -9.01 8.60 -13.54
N ARG A 43 -8.94 9.21 -14.73
CA ARG A 43 -9.73 10.42 -15.06
C ARG A 43 -11.23 10.14 -15.15
N GLU A 44 -11.63 8.98 -15.66
CA GLU A 44 -13.04 8.58 -15.72
C GLU A 44 -13.63 8.41 -14.31
N PHE A 45 -12.90 7.79 -13.38
CA PHE A 45 -13.34 7.69 -11.99
C PHE A 45 -13.41 9.05 -11.29
N ASN A 46 -12.47 9.96 -11.57
CA ASN A 46 -12.41 11.31 -11.03
C ASN A 46 -12.52 11.40 -9.50
N ILE A 47 -11.85 10.48 -8.80
CA ILE A 47 -11.67 10.47 -7.34
C ILE A 47 -10.18 10.66 -7.01
N SER A 48 -9.84 10.79 -5.72
CA SER A 48 -8.49 11.08 -5.26
C SER A 48 -7.45 10.18 -5.94
N GLU A 49 -7.63 8.85 -5.84
CA GLU A 49 -6.72 7.89 -6.43
C GLU A 49 -7.44 6.66 -7.03
N THR A 50 -6.94 6.23 -8.18
CA THR A 50 -7.22 4.92 -8.77
C THR A 50 -5.95 4.09 -8.71
N CYS A 51 -6.01 2.89 -8.14
CA CYS A 51 -4.91 1.96 -8.10
C CYS A 51 -5.17 0.71 -8.94
N TYR A 52 -4.11 0.21 -9.56
CA TYR A 52 -4.14 -0.91 -10.49
C TYR A 52 -3.30 -2.05 -9.95
N LEU A 53 -3.91 -3.23 -9.85
CA LEU A 53 -3.28 -4.46 -9.38
C LEU A 53 -3.12 -5.43 -10.55
N THR A 54 -1.89 -5.84 -10.81
CA THR A 54 -1.56 -6.94 -11.73
C THR A 54 -0.82 -8.01 -10.95
N ARG A 55 -1.29 -9.27 -11.00
CA ARG A 55 -0.62 -10.37 -10.28
C ARG A 55 0.74 -10.65 -10.92
N ILE A 56 1.78 -10.79 -10.10
CA ILE A 56 3.10 -11.25 -10.54
C ILE A 56 3.16 -12.76 -10.29
N THR A 57 3.45 -13.54 -11.32
CA THR A 57 3.61 -15.00 -11.21
C THR A 57 5.06 -15.37 -10.94
N ASP A 58 5.29 -16.55 -10.35
CA ASP A 58 6.63 -17.00 -9.93
C ASP A 58 7.65 -17.00 -11.09
N SER A 59 7.22 -17.21 -12.34
CA SER A 59 8.07 -17.14 -13.54
C SER A 59 8.65 -15.75 -13.86
N GLU A 60 8.04 -14.68 -13.35
CA GLU A 60 8.49 -13.28 -13.51
C GLU A 60 9.28 -12.78 -12.28
N SER A 61 9.39 -13.62 -11.24
CA SER A 61 10.15 -13.31 -10.04
C SER A 61 11.60 -13.71 -10.28
N GLU A 62 12.52 -12.74 -10.38
CA GLU A 62 13.93 -13.06 -10.19
C GLU A 62 14.09 -13.70 -8.80
N SER A 63 14.54 -14.94 -8.79
CA SER A 63 14.43 -15.94 -7.73
C SER A 63 14.69 -15.39 -6.31
N HIS A 64 13.62 -15.25 -5.53
CA HIS A 64 13.66 -15.35 -4.06
C HIS A 64 13.03 -16.66 -3.59
N ASP A 65 13.01 -17.68 -4.45
CA ASP A 65 12.58 -19.01 -4.09
C ASP A 65 13.57 -19.61 -3.08
N LEU A 66 13.12 -19.72 -1.83
CA LEU A 66 13.75 -20.58 -0.85
C LEU A 66 13.64 -22.03 -1.37
N PRO A 67 14.73 -22.84 -1.33
CA PRO A 67 14.80 -24.14 -1.99
C PRO A 67 13.86 -25.24 -1.46
N ASN A 68 12.94 -24.92 -0.54
CA ASN A 68 12.18 -25.90 0.25
C ASN A 68 10.65 -25.77 0.14
N GLY A 69 10.09 -25.43 -1.02
CA GLY A 69 8.65 -25.55 -1.29
C GLY A 69 7.75 -24.78 -0.31
N THR A 70 8.25 -23.67 0.23
CA THR A 70 7.50 -22.81 1.16
C THR A 70 6.50 -21.97 0.36
N ILE A 71 5.32 -21.73 0.92
CA ILE A 71 4.29 -20.84 0.34
C ILE A 71 4.96 -19.50 0.01
N THR A 72 4.96 -19.13 -1.27
CA THR A 72 5.42 -17.82 -1.71
C THR A 72 4.37 -16.78 -1.31
N THR A 73 4.81 -15.71 -0.66
CA THR A 73 3.94 -14.57 -0.37
C THR A 73 3.37 -14.06 -1.69
N PRO A 74 2.04 -13.92 -1.86
CA PRO A 74 1.47 -13.40 -3.09
C PRO A 74 2.06 -12.03 -3.44
N ARG A 75 2.41 -11.84 -4.70
CA ARG A 75 3.02 -10.61 -5.20
C ARG A 75 2.15 -9.96 -6.27
N PHE A 76 1.98 -8.65 -6.18
CA PHE A 76 1.26 -7.85 -7.15
C PHE A 76 2.09 -6.64 -7.54
N ARG A 77 2.02 -6.24 -8.80
CA ARG A 77 2.41 -4.89 -9.19
C ARG A 77 1.27 -3.95 -8.82
N LEU A 78 1.61 -2.86 -8.12
CA LEU A 78 0.66 -1.84 -7.68
C LEU A 78 1.12 -0.48 -8.20
N ARG A 79 0.24 0.17 -8.96
CA ARG A 79 0.43 1.53 -9.49
C ARG A 79 -0.72 2.41 -9.03
N TRP A 80 -0.45 3.69 -8.80
CA TRP A 80 -1.47 4.66 -8.36
C TRP A 80 -1.51 5.85 -9.29
N PHE A 81 -2.72 6.23 -9.69
CA PHE A 81 -2.95 7.37 -10.54
C PHE A 81 -3.95 8.30 -9.87
N THR A 82 -3.61 9.57 -9.84
CA THR A 82 -4.59 10.65 -9.75
C THR A 82 -5.26 10.83 -11.12
N PRO A 83 -6.31 11.64 -11.26
CA PRO A 83 -6.89 11.98 -12.57
C PRO A 83 -5.92 12.66 -13.56
N VAL A 84 -4.74 13.10 -13.09
CA VAL A 84 -3.79 13.89 -13.87
C VAL A 84 -2.44 13.20 -14.09
N ALA A 85 -1.98 12.34 -13.19
CA ALA A 85 -0.67 11.70 -13.26
C ALA A 85 -0.54 10.46 -12.37
N GLU A 86 0.43 9.61 -12.68
CA GLU A 86 0.92 8.56 -11.77
C GLU A 86 1.64 9.18 -10.57
N VAL A 87 1.48 8.56 -9.39
CA VAL A 87 2.19 8.93 -8.16
C VAL A 87 3.03 7.78 -7.66
N ASN A 88 4.19 8.09 -7.08
CA ASN A 88 5.14 7.06 -6.64
C ASN A 88 4.65 6.27 -5.42
N LEU A 89 3.78 6.85 -4.59
CA LEU A 89 3.30 6.24 -3.36
C LEU A 89 1.94 6.81 -2.93
N CYS A 90 1.03 5.95 -2.49
CA CYS A 90 -0.22 6.39 -1.86
C CYS A 90 -0.70 5.44 -0.76
N GLY A 91 -0.78 5.94 0.48
CA GLY A 91 -1.11 5.12 1.65
C GLY A 91 -2.53 4.54 1.64
N HIS A 92 -3.54 5.38 1.48
CA HIS A 92 -4.95 4.97 1.59
C HIS A 92 -5.39 4.07 0.42
N ALA A 93 -4.87 4.32 -0.79
CA ALA A 93 -5.13 3.45 -1.93
C ALA A 93 -4.40 2.10 -1.82
N THR A 94 -3.22 2.06 -1.18
CA THR A 94 -2.56 0.78 -0.79
C THR A 94 -3.42 0.01 0.22
N LEU A 95 -3.99 0.71 1.22
CA LEU A 95 -4.90 0.12 2.18
C LEU A 95 -6.15 -0.47 1.49
N ALA A 96 -6.74 0.28 0.56
CA ALA A 96 -7.88 -0.17 -0.24
C ALA A 96 -7.54 -1.42 -1.08
N ALA A 97 -6.39 -1.42 -1.75
CA ALA A 97 -5.90 -2.56 -2.53
C ALA A 97 -5.72 -3.81 -1.66
N ALA A 98 -5.04 -3.68 -0.51
CA ALA A 98 -4.86 -4.77 0.45
C ALA A 98 -6.20 -5.28 0.99
N HIS A 99 -7.12 -4.37 1.33
CA HIS A 99 -8.47 -4.75 1.77
C HIS A 99 -9.20 -5.60 0.73
N ILE A 100 -9.18 -5.20 -0.54
CA ILE A 100 -9.79 -6.00 -1.62
C ILE A 100 -9.12 -7.37 -1.71
N LEU A 101 -7.79 -7.46 -1.70
CA LEU A 101 -7.10 -8.76 -1.75
C LEU A 101 -7.46 -9.64 -0.56
N PHE A 102 -7.55 -9.09 0.66
CA PHE A 102 -7.86 -9.88 1.86
C PHE A 102 -9.33 -10.29 2.00
N THR A 103 -10.26 -9.47 1.49
CA THR A 103 -11.71 -9.75 1.56
C THR A 103 -12.24 -10.51 0.35
N SER A 104 -11.46 -10.61 -0.72
CA SER A 104 -11.80 -11.41 -1.90
C SER A 104 -11.05 -12.73 -1.88
N ASP A 105 -11.57 -13.73 -2.56
CA ASP A 105 -10.91 -15.04 -2.73
C ASP A 105 -9.72 -14.98 -3.72
N LEU A 106 -9.06 -13.83 -3.86
CA LEU A 106 -7.92 -13.63 -4.78
C LEU A 106 -6.59 -14.10 -4.19
N ILE A 107 -6.47 -14.10 -2.85
CA ILE A 107 -5.31 -14.63 -2.14
C ILE A 107 -5.78 -15.47 -0.94
N ASN A 108 -5.03 -16.53 -0.66
CA ASN A 108 -5.17 -17.34 0.55
C ASN A 108 -3.90 -17.18 1.41
N ALA A 109 -3.65 -15.95 1.83
CA ALA A 109 -2.50 -15.58 2.65
C ALA A 109 -2.86 -14.40 3.57
N ASP A 110 -2.13 -14.29 4.68
CA ASP A 110 -2.23 -13.16 5.61
C ASP A 110 -1.25 -12.05 5.29
N GLU A 111 -0.40 -12.22 4.28
CA GLU A 111 0.57 -11.22 3.82
C GLU A 111 0.54 -11.12 2.29
N VAL A 112 0.78 -9.92 1.78
CA VAL A 112 0.93 -9.65 0.34
C VAL A 112 2.04 -8.63 0.13
N GLU A 113 2.83 -8.83 -0.93
CA GLU A 113 3.83 -7.88 -1.39
C GLU A 113 3.33 -7.08 -2.60
N PHE A 114 3.61 -5.79 -2.58
CA PHE A 114 3.36 -4.89 -3.70
C PHE A 114 4.69 -4.41 -4.29
N SER A 115 4.92 -4.69 -5.58
CA SER A 115 5.99 -4.09 -6.37
C SER A 115 5.53 -2.76 -6.93
N THR A 116 6.22 -1.68 -6.57
CA THR A 116 5.81 -0.29 -6.84
C THR A 116 7.00 0.57 -7.26
N LEU A 117 6.75 1.79 -7.75
CA LEU A 117 7.82 2.75 -8.07
C LEU A 117 8.64 3.18 -6.84
N SER A 118 8.08 3.05 -5.63
CA SER A 118 8.79 3.33 -4.37
C SER A 118 9.46 2.09 -3.76
N GLY A 119 9.59 1.01 -4.51
CA GLY A 119 10.10 -0.27 -4.02
C GLY A 119 9.00 -1.23 -3.58
N ILE A 120 9.39 -2.24 -2.78
CA ILE A 120 8.44 -3.24 -2.26
C ILE A 120 7.73 -2.68 -1.03
N LEU A 121 6.40 -2.78 -1.02
CA LEU A 121 5.55 -2.55 0.16
C LEU A 121 4.98 -3.88 0.61
N THR A 122 4.71 -4.05 1.90
CA THR A 122 3.97 -5.22 2.38
C THR A 122 2.71 -4.80 3.13
N ALA A 123 1.68 -5.65 3.02
CA ALA A 123 0.48 -5.53 3.83
C ALA A 123 0.22 -6.85 4.55
N LYS A 124 -0.13 -6.77 5.84
CA LYS A 124 -0.44 -7.93 6.68
C LYS A 124 -1.83 -7.82 7.26
N ARG A 125 -2.58 -8.92 7.19
CA ARG A 125 -3.84 -9.11 7.89
C ARG A 125 -3.55 -9.45 9.35
N VAL A 126 -4.00 -8.59 10.25
CA VAL A 126 -3.84 -8.77 11.69
C VAL A 126 -5.21 -9.02 12.32
N SER A 127 -5.37 -10.15 12.99
CA SER A 127 -6.62 -10.48 13.67
C SER A 127 -6.94 -9.43 14.75
N LYS A 128 -8.15 -8.88 14.75
CA LYS A 128 -8.62 -8.08 15.89
C LYS A 128 -8.83 -9.03 17.06
N ALA A 129 -8.05 -8.86 18.13
CA ALA A 129 -8.27 -9.63 19.35
C ALA A 129 -9.74 -9.46 19.78
N LYS A 130 -10.50 -10.56 19.85
CA LYS A 130 -11.81 -10.54 20.49
C LYS A 130 -11.56 -10.14 21.94
N LYS A 131 -12.00 -8.94 22.34
CA LYS A 131 -12.30 -8.73 23.76
C LYS A 131 -13.33 -9.81 24.10
N LEU A 132 -13.03 -10.62 25.11
CA LEU A 132 -13.94 -11.63 25.59
C LEU A 132 -15.01 -10.92 26.43
N ASP A 133 -15.95 -10.24 25.78
CA ASP A 133 -17.25 -9.93 26.37
C ASP A 133 -18.19 -11.10 26.08
N SER A 134 -18.30 -11.96 27.08
CA SER A 134 -19.21 -13.09 27.12
C SER A 134 -20.66 -12.64 27.18
N SER A 135 -21.21 -12.08 26.10
CA SER A 135 -22.67 -11.95 25.89
C SER A 135 -23.02 -11.38 24.51
N SER A 136 -23.00 -12.22 23.47
CA SER A 136 -24.02 -12.21 22.40
C SER A 136 -23.68 -13.23 21.32
N LEU A 137 -24.31 -14.40 21.41
CA LEU A 137 -24.49 -15.31 20.28
C LEU A 137 -25.55 -14.71 19.36
N GLN A 138 -25.17 -14.30 18.15
CA GLN A 138 -26.09 -14.30 17.01
C GLN A 138 -25.39 -14.86 15.77
N ASN A 139 -26.11 -15.78 15.14
CA ASN A 139 -25.72 -16.49 13.91
C ASN A 139 -25.68 -15.53 12.72
N GLY A 140 -24.57 -15.58 12.01
CA GLY A 140 -24.30 -14.92 10.74
C GLY A 140 -22.79 -15.00 10.56
N GLU A 141 -22.30 -15.56 9.45
CA GLU A 141 -20.88 -15.80 9.18
C GLU A 141 -20.06 -14.54 9.40
N ALA A 142 -19.50 -14.41 10.60
CA ALA A 142 -18.63 -13.31 10.95
C ALA A 142 -17.29 -13.61 10.26
N GLN A 143 -17.11 -13.12 9.02
CA GLN A 143 -15.76 -12.79 8.59
C GLN A 143 -15.20 -11.87 9.67
N GLY A 144 -14.27 -12.41 10.48
CA GLY A 144 -13.78 -11.72 11.65
C GLY A 144 -13.21 -10.36 11.23
N SER A 145 -13.62 -9.29 11.91
CA SER A 145 -13.01 -7.98 11.69
C SER A 145 -11.50 -8.09 11.88
N PHE A 146 -10.73 -7.62 10.91
CA PHE A 146 -9.27 -7.62 10.96
C PHE A 146 -8.75 -6.20 10.79
N PHE A 147 -7.49 -5.99 11.17
CA PHE A 147 -6.72 -4.81 10.84
C PHE A 147 -5.77 -5.12 9.69
N ILE A 148 -5.38 -4.08 8.96
CA ILE A 148 -4.34 -4.18 7.93
C ILE A 148 -3.15 -3.36 8.44
N GLU A 149 -2.03 -4.02 8.63
CA GLU A 149 -0.75 -3.37 8.88
C GLU A 149 -0.07 -3.14 7.52
N LEU A 150 0.38 -1.91 7.26
CA LEU A 150 1.13 -1.55 6.06
C LEU A 150 2.56 -1.23 6.45
N ASP A 151 3.52 -1.91 5.82
CA ASP A 151 4.94 -1.60 5.94
C ASP A 151 5.39 -0.85 4.69
N PHE A 152 5.74 0.42 4.89
CA PHE A 152 6.27 1.29 3.85
C PHE A 152 7.78 1.41 4.01
N PRO A 153 8.56 1.35 2.92
CA PRO A 153 10.00 1.51 2.98
C PRO A 153 10.31 2.88 3.58
N VAL A 154 10.86 2.86 4.80
CA VAL A 154 11.31 4.05 5.50
C VAL A 154 12.70 4.38 4.99
N VAL A 155 12.89 5.61 4.52
CA VAL A 155 14.24 6.09 4.21
C VAL A 155 15.04 6.11 5.51
N SER A 156 16.19 5.44 5.53
CA SER A 156 17.06 5.38 6.70
C SER A 156 17.35 6.77 7.22
N THR A 157 17.09 7.00 8.51
CA THR A 157 17.46 8.24 9.18
C THR A 157 18.84 8.09 9.80
N ILE A 158 19.70 9.07 9.62
CA ILE A 158 20.94 9.21 10.36
C ILE A 158 20.76 10.27 11.45
N ASP A 159 21.38 10.02 12.60
CA ASP A 159 21.40 10.96 13.72
C ASP A 159 22.25 12.19 13.38
N PHE A 160 21.83 13.36 13.86
CA PHE A 160 22.57 14.60 13.72
C PHE A 160 23.79 14.64 14.66
N ASN A 161 24.82 15.40 14.28
CA ASN A 161 25.90 15.78 15.20
C ASN A 161 25.53 17.04 16.01
N CYS A 162 26.09 17.19 17.22
CA CYS A 162 25.76 18.31 18.12
C CYS A 162 26.06 19.70 17.54
N ALA A 163 27.01 19.83 16.59
CA ALA A 163 27.38 21.12 16.01
C ALA A 163 26.28 21.67 15.08
N GLU A 164 25.60 20.79 14.36
CA GLU A 164 24.50 21.15 13.44
C GLU A 164 23.21 21.48 14.19
N VAL A 165 22.92 20.77 15.29
CA VAL A 165 21.75 21.04 16.15
C VAL A 165 21.81 22.46 16.75
N ALA A 166 23.01 22.91 17.13
CA ALA A 166 23.22 24.25 17.68
C ALA A 166 22.93 25.36 16.64
N ALA A 167 23.26 25.13 15.36
CA ALA A 167 22.99 26.08 14.29
C ALA A 167 21.48 26.22 14.02
N ILE A 168 20.73 25.13 14.11
CA ILE A 168 19.27 25.12 13.92
C ILE A 168 18.57 25.80 15.09
N SER A 169 18.93 25.45 16.33
CA SER A 169 18.36 26.10 17.53
C SER A 169 18.62 27.62 17.52
N LYS A 170 19.82 28.05 17.09
CA LYS A 170 20.14 29.48 16.91
C LYS A 170 19.27 30.15 15.84
N SER A 171 18.94 29.44 14.77
CA SER A 171 18.05 29.93 13.71
C SER A 171 16.58 29.99 14.14
N LEU A 172 16.19 29.18 15.13
CA LEU A 172 14.87 29.15 15.75
C LEU A 172 14.78 30.03 17.02
N ASN A 173 15.62 31.05 17.14
CA ASN A 173 15.67 31.99 18.27
C ASN A 173 15.81 31.31 19.65
N GLY A 174 16.54 30.18 19.73
CA GLY A 174 16.80 29.48 20.98
C GLY A 174 15.70 28.51 21.42
N ALA A 175 14.78 28.14 20.52
CA ALA A 175 13.82 27.07 20.78
C ALA A 175 14.54 25.75 21.14
N SER A 176 13.97 25.04 22.12
CA SER A 176 14.46 23.72 22.53
C SER A 176 14.11 22.70 21.45
N VAL A 177 15.12 21.99 20.97
CA VAL A 177 14.99 20.93 19.98
C VAL A 177 15.02 19.60 20.72
N LEU A 178 13.96 18.81 20.60
CA LEU A 178 13.85 17.49 21.26
C LEU A 178 14.46 16.36 20.43
N ASP A 179 14.30 16.41 19.11
CA ASP A 179 14.82 15.42 18.18
C ASP A 179 15.01 16.05 16.79
N ILE A 180 16.10 15.71 16.10
CA ILE A 180 16.28 16.01 14.69
C ILE A 180 16.82 14.76 14.02
N LYS A 181 16.16 14.34 12.93
CA LYS A 181 16.59 13.21 12.11
C LYS A 181 16.81 13.66 10.68
N LYS A 182 17.92 13.24 10.08
CA LYS A 182 18.24 13.53 8.69
C LYS A 182 17.99 12.27 7.88
N THR A 183 17.25 12.40 6.79
CA THR A 183 17.10 11.31 5.84
C THR A 183 18.40 11.09 5.09
N ALA A 184 18.88 9.85 5.04
CA ALA A 184 20.01 9.47 4.20
C ALA A 184 19.55 9.49 2.74
N THR A 185 19.90 10.54 2.00
CA THR A 185 19.82 10.49 0.53
C THR A 185 20.89 9.51 0.07
N SER A 186 20.50 8.37 -0.50
CA SER A 186 21.41 7.60 -1.35
C SER A 186 21.84 8.55 -2.48
N SER A 187 23.12 8.89 -2.52
CA SER A 187 23.67 9.56 -3.68
C SER A 187 23.40 8.67 -4.89
N CYS A 188 22.61 9.13 -5.85
CA CYS A 188 22.77 8.65 -7.22
C CYS A 188 24.17 9.05 -7.68
N ALA A 189 25.16 8.24 -7.34
CA ALA A 189 26.43 8.20 -8.04
C ALA A 189 26.17 7.40 -9.31
N ASN A 190 25.64 8.07 -10.34
CA ASN A 190 25.82 7.62 -11.70
C ASN A 190 27.12 8.25 -12.20
N ASN A 191 28.15 7.42 -12.30
CA ASN A 191 29.25 7.61 -13.23
C ASN A 191 29.05 6.58 -14.35
#